data_AF-A0A1X7TKI1-F1
#
_entry.id   AF-A0A1X7TKI1-F1
#
_cell.length_a   1.000
_cell.length_b   1.000
_cell.length_c   1.000
_cell.angle_alpha   90.00
_cell.angle_beta   90.00
_cell.angle_gamma   90.00
#
_symmetry.space_group_name_H-M   'P 1'
#
loop_
_entity.id
_entity.type
_entity.pdbx_description
1 polymer ?
#
loop_
_entity_poly.entity_id
_entity_poly.type
_entity_poly.pdbx_seq_one_letter_code
_entity_poly.pdbx_strand_id
1 'polypeptide(L)'
;ARVFSKSYFGHRSSGTHIMSSVYCSNSAASLLDCSYNSLSAITSCGDLNRAGVICLDACDDGNLRLSGSSAEYAGRVEICIESYWTSLCDQNWDLKDAQVACRELGYSPYGAMPTYGCYTEGQLSFGITSINCTGSENALLNCSHNNIERSNCSNGSIRLVDAAMRGISGWNIMKRKEMKTKDIRTFRT
;
A
#
# COMPACT_ATOMS: atom_id res chain seq x y z
N ALA A 1 6.52 9.12 7.08
CA ALA A 1 7.36 9.37 5.88
C ALA A 1 8.61 8.49 5.92
N ARG A 2 9.04 7.91 4.80
CA ARG A 2 10.32 7.19 4.72
C ARG A 2 11.40 8.12 4.17
N VAL A 3 12.53 8.20 4.87
CA VAL A 3 13.67 9.05 4.49
C VAL A 3 14.61 8.24 3.61
N PHE A 4 14.92 8.76 2.43
CA PHE A 4 15.90 8.20 1.51
C PHE A 4 17.12 9.10 1.46
N SER A 5 18.30 8.50 1.54
CA SER A 5 19.59 9.20 1.44
C SER A 5 20.38 8.68 0.24
N LYS A 6 21.57 9.23 0.04
CA LYS A 6 22.50 8.81 -1.02
C LYS A 6 21.94 8.96 -2.44
N SER A 7 21.14 10.00 -2.69
CA SER A 7 20.58 10.30 -4.01
C SER A 7 19.78 9.14 -4.60
N TYR A 8 18.97 8.47 -3.77
CA TYR A 8 18.10 7.37 -4.18
C TYR A 8 17.23 7.72 -5.41
N PHE A 9 16.72 8.95 -5.50
CA PHE A 9 15.93 9.44 -6.64
C PHE A 9 16.78 10.07 -7.77
N GLY A 10 18.10 9.88 -7.72
CA GLY A 10 19.06 10.47 -8.64
C GLY A 10 19.64 11.80 -8.18
N HIS A 11 20.68 12.24 -8.87
CA HIS A 11 21.37 13.50 -8.65
C HIS A 11 21.81 14.12 -9.99
N ARG A 12 22.19 15.40 -9.94
CA ARG A 12 22.88 16.09 -11.04
C ARG A 12 24.25 16.51 -10.53
N SER A 13 25.33 16.20 -11.26
CA SER A 13 26.73 16.50 -10.89
C SER A 13 27.11 17.99 -10.79
N SER A 14 26.14 18.91 -10.76
CA SER A 14 26.38 20.36 -10.74
C SER A 14 25.25 21.12 -10.01
N GLY A 15 24.46 20.43 -9.19
CA GLY A 15 23.42 21.12 -8.41
C GLY A 15 23.97 21.65 -7.11
N THR A 16 23.83 22.95 -6.87
CA THR A 16 24.17 23.61 -5.61
C THR A 16 23.34 23.05 -4.45
N HIS A 17 23.98 22.74 -3.34
CA HIS A 17 23.31 22.39 -2.09
C HIS A 17 22.90 23.68 -1.37
N ILE A 18 21.61 23.87 -1.13
CA ILE A 18 21.07 25.07 -0.47
C ILE A 18 20.86 24.88 1.04
N MET A 19 20.84 23.64 1.48
CA MET A 19 20.53 23.26 2.86
C MET A 19 21.21 21.92 3.19
N SER A 20 21.85 21.81 4.36
CA SER A 20 22.41 20.56 4.88
C SER A 20 22.14 20.40 6.39
N SER A 21 22.32 19.18 6.92
CA SER A 21 22.13 18.87 8.34
C SER A 21 20.79 19.33 8.92
N VAL A 22 19.70 19.09 8.17
CA VAL A 22 18.35 19.49 8.58
C VAL A 22 17.87 18.68 9.77
N TYR A 23 17.44 19.37 10.82
CA TYR A 23 16.85 18.80 12.01
C TYR A 23 15.56 19.55 12.37
N CYS A 24 14.43 18.83 12.28
CA CYS A 24 13.09 19.37 12.54
C CYS A 24 12.53 18.83 13.86
N SER A 25 11.78 19.66 14.58
CA SER A 25 10.91 19.20 15.67
C SER A 25 9.57 18.70 15.10
N ASN A 26 8.79 18.00 15.93
CA ASN A 26 7.47 17.49 15.55
C ASN A 26 6.43 18.59 15.26
N SER A 27 6.76 19.86 15.54
CA SER A 27 5.88 21.02 15.33
C SER A 27 6.24 21.86 14.11
N ALA A 28 7.33 21.54 13.41
CA ALA A 28 7.75 22.29 12.22
C ALA A 28 6.75 22.05 11.08
N ALA A 29 6.17 23.13 10.53
CA ALA A 29 5.24 23.07 9.40
C ALA A 29 5.96 23.19 8.05
N SER A 30 7.18 23.73 8.06
CA SER A 30 8.04 23.91 6.90
C SER A 30 9.47 23.45 7.21
N LEU A 31 10.19 22.99 6.18
CA LEU A 31 11.64 22.73 6.28
C LEU A 31 12.44 23.99 6.67
N LEU A 32 11.88 25.18 6.42
CA LEU A 32 12.50 26.45 6.80
C LEU A 32 12.35 26.77 8.29
N ASP A 33 11.44 26.11 9.00
CA ASP A 33 11.26 26.24 10.45
C ASP A 33 12.24 25.34 11.22
N CYS A 34 12.96 24.48 10.52
CA CYS A 34 13.90 23.53 11.09
C CYS A 34 15.27 24.17 11.32
N SER A 35 16.09 23.53 12.16
CA SER A 35 17.52 23.87 12.24
C SER A 35 18.25 23.27 11.06
N TYR A 36 19.04 24.06 10.33
CA TYR A 36 19.84 23.58 9.20
C TYR A 36 21.03 24.50 8.93
N ASN A 37 22.03 23.97 8.22
CA ASN A 37 23.12 24.77 7.68
C ASN A 37 22.68 25.41 6.37
N SER A 38 22.72 26.74 6.31
CA SER A 38 22.44 27.52 5.11
C SER A 38 23.63 27.51 4.14
N LEU A 39 23.40 27.97 2.91
CA LEU A 39 24.39 27.98 1.82
C LEU A 39 25.79 28.43 2.22
N SER A 40 25.92 29.46 3.08
CA SER A 40 27.21 30.01 3.53
C SER A 40 27.98 29.11 4.50
N ALA A 41 27.31 28.14 5.13
CA ALA A 41 27.88 27.18 6.07
C ALA A 41 28.11 25.79 5.44
N ILE A 42 27.66 25.57 4.21
CA ILE A 42 27.85 24.30 3.50
C ILE A 42 29.26 24.29 2.91
N THR A 43 30.21 23.68 3.61
CA THR A 43 31.60 23.56 3.12
C THR A 43 31.78 22.44 2.12
N SER A 44 30.97 21.36 2.20
CA SER A 44 30.81 20.36 1.14
C SER A 44 29.65 19.42 1.43
N CYS A 45 28.90 19.08 0.40
CA CYS A 45 28.06 17.88 0.35
C CYS A 45 28.45 17.17 -0.95
N GLY A 46 28.68 15.86 -0.91
CA GLY A 46 28.92 15.12 -2.14
C GLY A 46 27.69 15.17 -3.04
N ASP A 47 27.88 15.18 -4.36
CA ASP A 47 26.78 15.14 -5.34
C ASP A 47 25.83 13.95 -5.11
N LEU A 48 26.36 12.88 -4.51
CA LEU A 48 25.62 11.68 -4.13
C LEU A 48 24.82 11.83 -2.83
N ASN A 49 24.91 12.93 -2.08
CA ASN A 49 24.30 13.07 -0.76
C ASN A 49 22.98 13.86 -0.76
N ARG A 50 22.16 13.72 -1.81
CA ARG A 50 20.82 14.33 -1.83
C ARG A 50 19.86 13.54 -0.95
N ALA A 51 19.16 14.26 -0.09
CA ALA A 51 18.02 13.75 0.66
C ALA A 51 16.80 13.65 -0.26
N GLY A 52 16.01 12.59 -0.09
CA GLY A 52 14.74 12.40 -0.78
C GLY A 52 13.71 11.82 0.16
N VAL A 53 12.43 12.03 -0.16
CA VAL A 53 11.32 11.53 0.63
C VAL A 53 10.26 10.94 -0.30
N ILE A 54 9.61 9.88 0.15
CA ILE A 54 8.32 9.47 -0.42
C ILE A 54 7.25 9.94 0.56
N CYS A 55 6.44 10.87 0.10
CA CYS A 55 5.22 11.28 0.80
C CYS A 55 4.14 10.27 0.44
N LEU A 56 3.44 9.78 1.47
CA LEU A 56 2.28 8.91 1.32
C LEU A 56 1.08 9.69 1.84
N ASP A 57 -0.04 9.58 1.13
CA ASP A 57 -1.29 10.16 1.61
C ASP A 57 -1.70 9.51 2.94
N ALA A 58 -2.25 10.32 3.84
CA ALA A 58 -2.96 9.80 5.00
C ALA A 58 -4.20 9.04 4.54
N CYS A 59 -4.64 8.09 5.37
CA CYS A 59 -5.83 7.28 5.13
C CYS A 59 -6.62 7.08 6.41
N ASP A 60 -7.87 6.67 6.29
CA ASP A 60 -8.67 6.27 7.45
C ASP A 60 -8.40 4.81 7.81
N ASP A 61 -8.18 4.56 9.10
CA ASP A 61 -7.84 3.22 9.61
C ASP A 61 -8.88 2.17 9.21
N GLY A 62 -8.37 1.01 8.79
CA GLY A 62 -9.17 -0.09 8.27
C GLY A 62 -9.57 0.03 6.80
N ASN A 63 -9.27 1.14 6.12
CA ASN A 63 -9.47 1.19 4.67
C ASN A 63 -8.51 0.25 3.93
N LEU A 64 -9.03 -0.37 2.88
CA LEU A 64 -8.29 -1.28 1.99
C LEU A 64 -8.16 -0.67 0.58
N ARG A 65 -6.99 -0.83 -0.06
CA ARG A 65 -6.81 -0.49 -1.48
C ARG A 65 -5.93 -1.49 -2.23
N LEU A 66 -6.04 -1.46 -3.56
CA LEU A 66 -5.11 -2.11 -4.48
C LEU A 66 -4.15 -1.08 -5.07
N SER A 67 -2.86 -1.42 -5.13
CA SER A 67 -1.81 -0.52 -5.63
C SER A 67 -0.80 -1.27 -6.52
N GLY A 68 -0.12 -0.56 -7.42
CA GLY A 68 0.95 -1.15 -8.26
C GLY A 68 0.44 -2.02 -9.42
N SER A 69 -0.75 -1.76 -9.95
CA SER A 69 -1.25 -2.37 -11.18
C SER A 69 -1.93 -1.32 -12.04
N SER A 70 -1.92 -1.50 -13.36
CA SER A 70 -2.73 -0.69 -14.28
C SER A 70 -4.20 -1.09 -14.30
N ALA A 71 -4.54 -2.30 -13.82
CA ALA A 71 -5.91 -2.76 -13.70
C ALA A 71 -6.48 -2.41 -12.32
N GLU A 72 -7.65 -1.76 -12.28
CA GLU A 72 -8.30 -1.33 -11.02
C GLU A 72 -8.66 -2.49 -10.08
N TYR A 73 -8.83 -3.69 -10.63
CA TYR A 73 -9.25 -4.90 -9.92
C TYR A 73 -8.07 -5.80 -9.55
N ALA A 74 -6.83 -5.38 -9.82
CA ALA A 74 -5.64 -6.14 -9.49
C ALA A 74 -4.61 -5.24 -8.80
N GLY A 75 -3.79 -5.81 -7.94
CA GLY A 75 -2.67 -5.07 -7.34
C GLY A 75 -2.30 -5.57 -5.97
N ARG A 76 -1.27 -4.95 -5.41
CA ARG A 76 -0.84 -5.13 -4.03
C ARG A 76 -1.94 -4.71 -3.08
N VAL A 77 -2.26 -5.60 -2.15
CA VAL A 77 -3.21 -5.29 -1.08
C VAL A 77 -2.51 -4.41 -0.04
N GLU A 78 -3.05 -3.23 0.18
CA GLU A 78 -2.58 -2.29 1.20
C GLU A 78 -3.72 -1.96 2.14
N ILE A 79 -3.42 -1.93 3.44
CA ILE A 79 -4.37 -1.61 4.50
C ILE A 79 -3.90 -0.40 5.29
N CYS A 80 -4.84 0.47 5.66
CA CYS A 80 -4.56 1.63 6.48
C CYS A 80 -4.50 1.24 7.96
N ILE A 81 -3.36 1.51 8.59
CA ILE A 81 -3.15 1.31 10.04
C ILE A 81 -2.41 2.53 10.57
N GLU A 82 -2.91 3.10 11.66
CA GLU A 82 -2.39 4.31 12.28
C GLU A 82 -2.30 5.49 11.30
N SER A 83 -3.28 5.62 10.40
CA SER A 83 -3.35 6.62 9.33
C SER A 83 -2.28 6.51 8.24
N TYR A 84 -1.61 5.35 8.14
CA TYR A 84 -0.62 5.08 7.09
C TYR A 84 -0.97 3.83 6.29
N TRP A 85 -0.73 3.89 4.97
CA TRP A 85 -0.80 2.72 4.11
C TRP A 85 0.32 1.74 4.46
N THR A 86 -0.07 0.50 4.75
CA THR A 86 0.83 -0.60 5.07
C THR A 86 0.60 -1.75 4.10
N SER A 87 1.64 -2.56 3.88
CA SER A 87 1.51 -3.82 3.14
C SER A 87 1.17 -4.98 4.07
N LEU A 88 0.66 -6.06 3.48
CA LEU A 88 0.40 -7.31 4.18
C LEU A 88 1.57 -8.27 4.00
N CYS A 89 1.94 -8.96 5.07
CA CYS A 89 2.90 -10.05 4.93
C CYS A 89 2.24 -11.30 4.33
N ASP A 90 3.08 -12.06 3.66
CA ASP A 90 2.74 -13.09 2.69
C ASP A 90 2.48 -14.47 3.31
N GLN A 91 2.77 -14.61 4.60
CA GLN A 91 2.57 -15.82 5.38
C GLN A 91 1.08 -16.14 5.50
N ASN A 92 0.70 -17.34 5.01
CA ASN A 92 -0.66 -17.87 4.99
C ASN A 92 -1.68 -17.17 4.08
N TRP A 93 -1.24 -16.20 3.25
CA TRP A 93 -2.14 -15.54 2.30
C TRP A 93 -2.73 -16.53 1.29
N ASP A 94 -4.02 -16.81 1.41
CA ASP A 94 -4.72 -17.82 0.61
C ASP A 94 -5.93 -17.28 -0.17
N LEU A 95 -6.69 -18.20 -0.76
CA LEU A 95 -7.89 -17.86 -1.54
C LEU A 95 -8.97 -17.19 -0.68
N LYS A 96 -9.14 -17.60 0.59
CA LYS A 96 -10.16 -17.04 1.47
C LYS A 96 -9.81 -15.61 1.86
N ASP A 97 -8.53 -15.34 2.09
CA ASP A 97 -8.06 -13.98 2.35
C ASP A 97 -8.30 -13.09 1.12
N ALA A 98 -7.96 -13.57 -0.08
CA ALA A 98 -8.23 -12.86 -1.32
C ALA A 98 -9.74 -12.60 -1.55
N GLN A 99 -10.60 -13.55 -1.19
CA GLN A 99 -12.06 -13.40 -1.27
C GLN A 99 -12.58 -12.31 -0.33
N VAL A 100 -12.06 -12.25 0.91
CA VAL A 100 -12.39 -11.18 1.87
C VAL A 100 -11.93 -9.84 1.32
N ALA A 101 -10.70 -9.74 0.82
CA ALA A 101 -10.15 -8.51 0.25
C ALA A 101 -10.99 -7.99 -0.94
N CYS A 102 -11.33 -8.86 -1.90
CA CYS A 102 -12.20 -8.49 -3.02
C CYS A 102 -13.56 -8.00 -2.54
N ARG A 103 -14.16 -8.69 -1.56
CA ARG A 103 -15.47 -8.35 -1.02
C ARG A 103 -15.46 -7.01 -0.29
N GLU A 104 -14.41 -6.73 0.47
CA GLU A 104 -14.18 -5.47 1.19
C GLU A 104 -14.05 -4.29 0.22
N LEU A 105 -13.32 -4.48 -0.88
CA LEU A 105 -13.19 -3.50 -1.97
C LEU A 105 -14.47 -3.34 -2.82
N GLY A 106 -15.50 -4.14 -2.55
CA GLY A 106 -16.78 -4.07 -3.26
C GLY A 106 -16.83 -4.85 -4.58
N TYR A 107 -15.85 -5.71 -4.84
CA TYR A 107 -15.83 -6.67 -5.94
C TYR A 107 -16.47 -8.01 -5.55
N SER A 108 -16.72 -8.85 -6.55
CA SER A 108 -17.15 -10.23 -6.33
C SER A 108 -16.02 -11.04 -5.67
N PRO A 109 -16.30 -11.84 -4.61
CA PRO A 109 -15.32 -12.79 -4.08
C PRO A 109 -15.08 -13.95 -5.06
N TYR A 110 -16.04 -14.26 -5.93
CA TYR A 110 -15.87 -15.28 -6.97
C TYR A 110 -14.95 -14.75 -8.07
N GLY A 111 -13.87 -15.47 -8.35
CA GLY A 111 -12.80 -15.04 -9.25
C GLY A 111 -11.62 -14.35 -8.55
N ALA A 112 -11.66 -14.21 -7.22
CA ALA A 112 -10.50 -13.75 -6.46
C ALA A 112 -9.34 -14.73 -6.66
N MET A 113 -8.17 -14.21 -7.03
CA MET A 113 -6.96 -14.99 -7.20
C MET A 113 -5.87 -14.41 -6.30
N PRO A 114 -5.43 -15.15 -5.27
CA PRO A 114 -4.23 -14.77 -4.53
C PRO A 114 -3.04 -14.91 -5.48
N THR A 115 -2.26 -13.86 -5.61
CA THR A 115 -1.04 -13.87 -6.42
C THR A 115 0.16 -13.46 -5.58
N TYR A 116 1.31 -13.99 -5.99
CA TYR A 116 2.54 -13.96 -5.23
C TYR A 116 3.59 -13.20 -6.03
N GLY A 117 4.22 -12.19 -5.42
CA GLY A 117 5.31 -11.48 -6.09
C GLY A 117 5.86 -10.31 -5.30
N CYS A 118 7.16 -10.06 -5.44
CA CYS A 118 7.77 -8.87 -4.87
C CYS A 118 7.49 -7.67 -5.78
N TYR A 119 6.50 -6.83 -5.44
CA TYR A 119 6.53 -5.45 -5.93
C TYR A 119 7.58 -4.69 -5.11
N THR A 120 8.68 -4.28 -5.74
CA THR A 120 9.81 -3.63 -5.07
C THR A 120 9.72 -2.11 -5.05
N GLU A 121 8.65 -1.50 -5.58
CA GLU A 121 8.53 -0.05 -5.57
C GLU A 121 8.17 0.46 -4.17
N GLY A 122 9.14 1.11 -3.52
CA GLY A 122 8.92 2.00 -2.38
C GLY A 122 8.30 1.34 -1.16
N GLN A 123 8.80 0.15 -0.76
CA GLN A 123 8.23 -0.72 0.28
C GLN A 123 7.47 0.05 1.37
N LEU A 124 6.18 -0.22 1.50
CA LEU A 124 5.45 0.17 2.71
C LEU A 124 5.91 -0.74 3.85
N SER A 125 5.86 -0.24 5.08
CA SER A 125 5.99 -1.13 6.24
C SER A 125 4.86 -2.16 6.20
N PHE A 126 5.15 -3.37 6.69
CA PHE A 126 4.07 -4.32 6.97
C PHE A 126 3.18 -3.74 8.07
N GLY A 127 1.88 -4.00 8.01
CA GLY A 127 0.88 -3.56 8.99
C GLY A 127 0.41 -4.69 9.90
N ILE A 128 0.10 -5.82 9.28
CA ILE A 128 -0.33 -7.07 9.90
C ILE A 128 0.27 -8.25 9.14
N THR A 129 0.30 -9.41 9.79
CA THR A 129 0.88 -10.64 9.23
C THR A 129 0.01 -11.86 9.57
N SER A 130 0.32 -12.99 8.92
CA SER A 130 -0.33 -14.28 9.20
C SER A 130 -1.87 -14.20 9.18
N ILE A 131 -2.42 -13.48 8.20
CA ILE A 131 -3.87 -13.40 8.02
C ILE A 131 -4.39 -14.80 7.73
N ASN A 132 -5.48 -15.15 8.39
CA ASN A 132 -6.13 -16.44 8.24
C ASN A 132 -7.64 -16.25 8.34
N CYS A 133 -8.25 -15.93 7.20
CA CYS A 133 -9.68 -15.76 7.08
C CYS A 133 -10.41 -17.10 6.94
N THR A 134 -11.62 -17.19 7.49
CA THR A 134 -12.57 -18.27 7.21
C THR A 134 -13.21 -18.11 5.82
N GLY A 135 -13.19 -16.89 5.26
CA GLY A 135 -13.78 -16.51 3.99
C GLY A 135 -15.14 -15.83 4.14
N SER A 136 -15.65 -15.68 5.37
CA SER A 136 -16.95 -15.07 5.68
C SER A 136 -16.86 -13.64 6.23
N GLU A 137 -15.64 -13.18 6.51
CA GLU A 137 -15.36 -11.89 7.13
C GLU A 137 -15.67 -10.71 6.20
N ASN A 138 -16.13 -9.60 6.74
CA ASN A 138 -16.42 -8.40 5.93
C ASN A 138 -15.18 -7.55 5.63
N ALA A 139 -14.11 -7.72 6.42
CA ALA A 139 -12.86 -6.98 6.29
C ALA A 139 -11.69 -7.86 6.73
N LEU A 140 -10.49 -7.62 6.18
CA LEU A 140 -9.28 -8.39 6.51
C LEU A 140 -8.88 -8.27 8.00
N LEU A 141 -9.15 -7.11 8.63
CA LEU A 141 -8.91 -6.92 10.07
C LEU A 141 -9.85 -7.72 10.98
N ASN A 142 -10.93 -8.29 10.43
CA ASN A 142 -11.82 -9.17 11.18
C ASN A 142 -11.35 -10.64 11.14
N CYS A 143 -10.34 -10.95 10.32
CA CYS A 143 -9.74 -12.28 10.28
C CYS A 143 -8.75 -12.44 11.43
N SER A 144 -8.43 -13.69 11.77
CA SER A 144 -7.33 -13.95 12.68
C SER A 144 -6.02 -13.47 12.04
N HIS A 145 -5.26 -12.63 12.74
CA HIS A 145 -4.01 -12.05 12.25
C HIS A 145 -3.05 -11.74 13.41
N ASN A 146 -1.78 -11.55 13.10
CA ASN A 146 -0.75 -11.12 14.04
C ASN A 146 -0.35 -9.66 13.79
N ASN A 147 -0.02 -8.96 14.88
CA ASN A 147 0.66 -7.67 14.80
C ASN A 147 2.14 -7.88 14.45
N ILE A 148 2.74 -6.89 13.77
CA ILE A 148 4.14 -6.93 13.29
C ILE A 148 5.13 -7.29 14.39
N GLU A 149 4.89 -6.85 15.62
CA GLU A 149 5.77 -7.08 16.78
C GLU A 149 6.06 -8.57 17.05
N ARG A 150 5.24 -9.49 16.53
CA ARG A 150 5.38 -10.94 16.73
C ARG A 150 5.90 -11.73 15.52
N SER A 151 6.11 -11.09 14.38
CA SER A 151 6.31 -11.80 13.12
C SER A 151 7.38 -11.10 12.28
N ASN A 152 8.60 -11.62 12.37
CA ASN A 152 9.68 -11.26 11.45
C ASN A 152 9.32 -11.81 10.06
N CYS A 153 8.72 -10.99 9.20
CA CYS A 153 8.68 -11.25 7.76
C CYS A 153 10.05 -10.93 7.16
N SER A 154 11.05 -11.72 7.56
CA SER A 154 12.48 -11.52 7.31
C SER A 154 12.89 -11.78 5.86
N ASN A 155 12.04 -12.42 5.06
CA ASN A 155 12.22 -12.65 3.61
C ASN A 155 10.98 -12.21 2.79
N GLY A 156 10.20 -11.26 3.31
CA GLY A 156 8.83 -10.97 2.89
C GLY A 156 8.67 -10.68 1.40
N SER A 157 8.01 -11.59 0.69
CA SER A 157 7.37 -11.25 -0.57
C SER A 157 6.17 -10.35 -0.27
N ILE A 158 5.75 -9.54 -1.23
CA ILE A 158 4.51 -8.77 -1.14
C ILE A 158 3.39 -9.62 -1.76
N ARG A 159 2.13 -9.42 -1.35
CA ARG A 159 0.99 -10.14 -1.92
C ARG A 159 0.13 -9.21 -2.76
N LEU A 160 -0.32 -9.75 -3.88
CA LEU A 160 -1.24 -9.08 -4.77
C LEU A 160 -2.55 -9.88 -4.82
N VAL A 161 -3.64 -9.17 -4.96
CA VAL A 161 -4.92 -9.75 -5.34
C VAL A 161 -5.14 -9.40 -6.79
N ASP A 162 -5.47 -10.40 -7.59
CA ASP A 162 -6.11 -10.20 -8.88
C ASP A 162 -7.56 -10.63 -8.73
N ALA A 163 -8.50 -9.69 -8.76
CA ALA A 163 -9.93 -9.98 -8.77
C ALA A 163 -10.43 -10.37 -10.17
N ALA A 164 -9.55 -10.81 -11.08
CA ALA A 164 -9.90 -11.19 -12.42
C ALA A 164 -10.94 -12.32 -12.46
N MET A 165 -12.12 -11.98 -12.98
CA MET A 165 -13.10 -12.93 -13.52
C MET A 165 -12.54 -13.54 -14.82
N ARG A 166 -11.46 -14.33 -14.77
CA ARG A 166 -10.99 -15.06 -15.96
C ARG A 166 -12.03 -16.13 -16.30
N GLY A 167 -12.87 -15.85 -17.29
CA GLY A 167 -13.77 -16.84 -17.90
C GLY A 167 -15.24 -16.46 -18.08
N ILE A 168 -15.67 -15.24 -17.72
CA ILE A 168 -17.04 -14.79 -18.01
C ILE A 168 -16.99 -13.67 -19.05
N SER A 169 -17.15 -14.05 -20.31
CA SER A 169 -17.38 -13.12 -21.41
C SER A 169 -18.66 -12.31 -21.11
N GLY A 170 -18.51 -11.01 -20.79
CA GLY A 170 -19.62 -10.05 -20.85
C GLY A 170 -20.06 -9.37 -19.56
N TRP A 171 -19.41 -9.58 -18.41
CA TRP A 171 -19.76 -8.81 -17.21
C TRP A 171 -18.92 -7.52 -17.13
N ASN A 172 -19.56 -6.38 -17.44
CA ASN A 172 -19.05 -5.09 -16.96
C ASN A 172 -18.95 -5.14 -15.43
N ILE A 173 -17.88 -4.55 -14.90
CA ILE A 173 -17.44 -4.62 -13.50
C ILE A 173 -18.52 -4.02 -12.58
N MET A 174 -19.44 -4.85 -12.10
CA MET A 174 -20.51 -4.38 -11.21
C MET A 174 -19.92 -4.16 -9.81
N LYS A 175 -19.48 -2.93 -9.50
CA LYS A 175 -19.29 -2.51 -8.10
C LYS A 175 -20.62 -2.72 -7.38
N ARG A 176 -20.59 -3.11 -6.10
CA ARG A 176 -21.81 -3.38 -5.28
C ARG A 176 -22.91 -2.29 -5.35
N LYS A 177 -22.60 -1.06 -5.76
CA LYS A 177 -23.59 0.02 -6.03
C LYS A 177 -24.48 -0.22 -7.27
N GLU A 178 -24.04 -0.99 -8.27
CA GLU A 178 -24.81 -1.27 -9.50
C GLU A 178 -25.77 -2.47 -9.36
N MET A 179 -25.59 -3.32 -8.36
CA MET A 179 -26.50 -4.44 -8.06
C MET A 179 -27.84 -4.00 -7.45
N LYS A 180 -27.97 -2.78 -6.92
CA LYS A 180 -29.24 -2.29 -6.35
C LYS A 180 -30.24 -1.81 -7.41
N THR A 181 -29.85 -1.67 -8.68
CA THR A 181 -30.69 -1.06 -9.71
C THR A 181 -30.90 -1.89 -10.97
N LYS A 182 -30.27 -3.06 -11.12
CA LYS A 182 -30.55 -3.98 -12.24
C LYS A 182 -30.94 -5.38 -11.74
N ASP A 183 -32.22 -5.69 -12.00
CA ASP A 183 -32.82 -7.01 -12.17
C ASP A 183 -33.06 -7.92 -10.94
N ILE A 184 -34.07 -7.53 -10.15
CA ILE A 184 -34.96 -8.48 -9.44
C ILE A 184 -36.04 -9.07 -10.37
N ARG A 185 -36.08 -8.71 -11.67
CA ARG A 185 -37.15 -9.10 -12.59
C ARG A 185 -36.67 -9.92 -13.80
N THR A 186 -36.00 -11.06 -13.62
CA THR A 186 -35.98 -12.09 -14.70
C THR A 186 -35.69 -13.53 -14.29
N PHE A 187 -36.02 -13.96 -13.06
CA PHE A 187 -36.01 -15.39 -12.70
C PHE A 187 -37.40 -15.87 -12.24
N ARG A 188 -38.38 -15.77 -13.14
CA ARG A 188 -39.61 -16.57 -13.24
C ARG A 188 -39.92 -16.56 -14.74
N THR A 189 -39.99 -17.65 -15.50
CA THR A 189 -40.42 -19.04 -15.31
C THR A 189 -39.69 -19.91 -16.34
#